data_AF-A0AAV2PNS4-F1
#
_entry.id   AF-A0AAV2PNS4-F1
#
_cell.length_a   1.000
_cell.length_b   1.000
_cell.length_c   1.000
_cell.angle_alpha   90.00
_cell.angle_beta   90.00
_cell.angle_gamma   90.00
#
_symmetry.space_group_name_H-M   'P 1'
#
loop_
_entity.id
_entity.type
_entity.pdbx_description
1 polymer ?
#
loop_
_entity_poly.entity_id
_entity_poly.type
_entity_poly.pdbx_seq_one_letter_code
_entity_poly.pdbx_strand_id
1 'polypeptide(L)'
;VTKEVADQLSSKSSHGVIETGHRIDSQRKKTEYNRSELRLLETLENVCSSMMDYRVHKERPDSTRWAKSMSQTFKTLHGLVGGGGSFDLGKIIGVGWYNKAANPRAQKLCETFIEDNEDDVNSWYFGTQENSLQDALCQRIVKNKICLSEPYGQAPQDLPEPQEETNKKKASKKGDTGKKKHKKVKSEL
;
A
#
# COMPACT_ATOMS: atom_id res chain seq x y z
N VAL A 1 8.41 -7.13 -4.86
CA VAL A 1 9.65 -6.46 -5.32
C VAL A 1 9.49 -5.90 -6.73
N THR A 2 9.30 -6.73 -7.77
CA THR A 2 9.22 -6.29 -9.18
C THR A 2 8.24 -5.14 -9.45
N LYS A 3 7.03 -5.18 -8.86
CA LYS A 3 6.06 -4.08 -8.95
C LYS A 3 6.57 -2.78 -8.32
N GLU A 4 7.11 -2.85 -7.11
CA GLU A 4 7.63 -1.66 -6.42
C GLU A 4 8.81 -1.05 -7.19
N VAL A 5 9.66 -1.87 -7.80
CA VAL A 5 10.75 -1.38 -8.69
C VAL A 5 10.15 -0.66 -9.90
N ALA A 6 9.17 -1.26 -10.59
CA ALA A 6 8.52 -0.65 -11.74
C ALA A 6 7.76 0.64 -11.38
N ASP A 7 7.05 0.66 -10.24
CA ASP A 7 6.34 1.82 -9.72
C ASP A 7 7.31 2.96 -9.36
N GLN A 8 8.46 2.64 -8.75
CA GLN A 8 9.48 3.65 -8.44
C GLN A 8 10.19 4.17 -9.69
N LEU A 9 10.46 3.33 -10.70
CA LEU A 9 11.04 3.73 -11.97
C LEU A 9 10.11 4.67 -12.76
N SER A 10 8.81 4.37 -12.78
CA SER A 10 7.82 5.18 -13.49
C SER A 10 7.43 6.47 -12.77
N SER A 11 7.38 6.48 -11.43
CA SER A 11 6.94 7.65 -10.66
C SER A 11 7.95 8.80 -10.60
N LYS A 12 9.24 8.49 -10.47
CA LYS A 12 10.31 9.50 -10.41
C LYS A 12 10.95 9.67 -11.78
N SER A 13 10.30 10.43 -12.65
CA SER A 13 10.89 10.88 -13.93
C SER A 13 11.55 12.23 -13.72
N SER A 14 12.87 12.30 -13.93
CA SER A 14 13.58 13.57 -13.99
C SER A 14 14.19 13.75 -15.38
N HIS A 15 14.08 14.95 -15.94
CA HIS A 15 14.66 15.30 -17.24
C HIS A 15 16.16 15.63 -17.17
N GLY A 16 16.84 15.19 -16.10
CA GLY A 16 18.27 15.40 -15.92
C GLY A 16 19.09 14.68 -17.00
N VAL A 17 20.17 15.31 -17.46
CA VAL A 17 21.17 14.68 -18.33
C VAL A 17 22.45 14.54 -17.54
N ILE A 18 22.97 13.32 -17.45
CA ILE A 18 24.25 13.01 -16.83
C ILE A 18 25.32 13.03 -17.91
N GLU A 19 26.37 13.83 -17.68
CA GLU A 19 27.57 13.84 -18.50
C GLU A 19 28.66 12.99 -17.84
N THR A 20 29.11 11.94 -18.52
CA THR A 20 30.16 11.06 -18.01
C THR A 20 31.42 11.19 -18.87
N GLY A 21 32.57 11.35 -18.22
CA GLY A 21 33.90 11.41 -18.86
C GLY A 21 34.81 12.50 -18.29
N HIS A 22 36.07 12.17 -18.02
CA HIS A 22 37.06 13.06 -17.40
C HIS A 22 38.24 13.42 -18.33
N ARG A 23 38.08 13.26 -19.64
CA ARG A 23 39.13 13.54 -20.61
C ARG A 23 38.96 14.95 -21.17
N ILE A 24 40.02 15.76 -21.06
CA ILE A 24 40.06 17.16 -21.53
C ILE A 24 39.84 17.25 -23.05
N ASP A 25 40.20 16.20 -23.79
CA ASP A 25 40.30 16.20 -25.25
C ASP A 25 39.24 15.32 -25.98
N SER A 26 38.23 14.79 -25.26
CA SER A 26 37.17 13.98 -25.89
C SER A 26 35.77 14.43 -25.49
N GLN A 27 34.82 14.36 -26.42
CA GLN A 27 33.40 14.69 -26.17
C GLN A 27 32.83 13.86 -25.02
N ARG A 28 32.15 14.54 -24.09
CA ARG A 28 31.49 13.89 -22.95
C ARG A 28 30.29 13.09 -23.43
N LYS A 29 30.13 11.86 -22.92
CA LYS A 29 28.92 11.09 -23.19
C LYS A 29 27.78 11.69 -22.39
N LYS A 30 26.70 12.04 -23.08
CA LYS A 30 25.48 12.55 -22.45
C LYS A 30 24.45 11.44 -22.43
N THR A 31 23.96 11.11 -21.24
CA THR A 31 22.93 10.09 -21.02
C THR A 31 21.81 10.69 -20.20
N GLU A 32 20.57 10.44 -20.60
CA GLU A 32 19.41 10.83 -19.80
C GLU A 32 19.43 10.10 -18.46
N TYR A 33 19.12 10.81 -17.36
CA TYR A 33 19.08 10.25 -16.03
C TYR A 33 18.14 9.04 -15.96
N ASN A 34 16.96 9.13 -16.57
CA ASN A 34 15.98 8.03 -16.61
C ASN A 34 16.47 6.75 -17.31
N ARG A 35 17.56 6.81 -18.07
CA ARG A 35 18.22 5.66 -18.71
C ARG A 35 19.61 5.37 -18.15
N SER A 36 20.03 6.13 -17.14
CA SER A 36 21.35 5.99 -16.54
C SER A 36 21.37 4.85 -15.53
N GLU A 37 22.53 4.21 -15.39
CA GLU A 37 22.78 3.23 -14.34
C GLU A 37 22.56 3.79 -12.94
N LEU A 38 22.91 5.06 -12.73
CA LEU A 38 22.72 5.76 -11.48
C LEU A 38 21.24 5.74 -11.03
N ARG A 39 20.30 5.96 -11.96
CA ARG A 39 18.85 5.90 -11.67
C ARG A 39 18.41 4.51 -11.22
N LEU A 40 18.95 3.46 -11.85
CA LEU A 40 18.62 2.09 -11.50
C LEU A 40 19.12 1.75 -10.10
N LEU A 41 20.40 2.04 -9.81
CA LEU A 41 21.02 1.81 -8.50
C LEU A 41 20.26 2.50 -7.37
N GLU A 42 19.96 3.79 -7.52
CA GLU A 42 19.15 4.53 -6.54
C GLU A 42 17.77 3.90 -6.31
N THR A 43 17.18 3.31 -7.34
CA THR A 43 15.88 2.63 -7.19
C THR A 43 16.02 1.33 -6.41
N LEU A 44 17.00 0.50 -6.78
CA LEU A 44 17.22 -0.81 -6.18
C LEU A 44 17.60 -0.70 -4.70
N GLU A 45 18.37 0.31 -4.33
CA GLU A 45 18.70 0.59 -2.92
C GLU A 45 17.46 1.02 -2.12
N ASN A 46 16.58 1.84 -2.71
CA ASN A 46 15.43 2.40 -2.00
C ASN A 46 14.23 1.45 -1.94
N VAL A 47 14.07 0.52 -2.89
CA VAL A 47 12.87 -0.32 -2.98
C VAL A 47 12.72 -1.29 -1.80
N CYS A 48 13.82 -1.79 -1.25
CA CYS A 48 13.73 -2.71 -0.11
C CYS A 48 13.34 -2.02 1.19
N SER A 49 13.60 -0.71 1.31
CA SER A 49 13.09 0.09 2.43
C SER A 49 11.56 0.19 2.43
N SER A 50 10.92 0.34 1.26
CA SER A 50 9.45 0.35 1.16
C SER A 50 8.81 -1.03 1.39
N MET A 51 9.62 -2.09 1.31
CA MET A 51 9.17 -3.45 1.63
C MET A 51 8.90 -3.64 3.13
N MET A 52 9.45 -2.78 3.99
CA MET A 52 9.18 -2.83 5.43
C MET A 52 7.69 -2.66 5.74
N ASP A 53 6.96 -1.85 4.98
CA ASP A 53 5.53 -1.56 5.21
C ASP A 53 4.61 -2.77 4.93
N TYR A 54 5.14 -3.81 4.29
CA TYR A 54 4.36 -4.99 3.93
C TYR A 54 4.18 -5.94 5.11
N ARG A 55 2.91 -6.33 5.33
CA ARG A 55 2.52 -7.31 6.33
C ARG A 55 2.13 -8.62 5.65
N VAL A 56 2.22 -9.72 6.40
CA VAL A 56 1.80 -11.06 5.96
C VAL A 56 0.41 -11.36 6.51
N HIS A 57 -0.52 -11.64 5.61
CA HIS A 57 -1.94 -11.91 5.88
C HIS A 57 -2.19 -13.43 5.88
N LYS A 58 -2.19 -14.06 7.05
CA LYS A 58 -2.27 -15.54 7.19
C LYS A 58 -3.53 -16.13 6.55
N GLU A 59 -4.61 -15.36 6.45
CA GLU A 59 -5.88 -15.77 5.86
C GLU A 59 -5.84 -15.96 4.33
N ARG A 60 -4.80 -15.46 3.65
CA ARG A 60 -4.68 -15.52 2.20
C ARG A 60 -3.65 -16.58 1.78
N PRO A 61 -4.02 -17.53 0.91
CA PRO A 61 -3.06 -18.50 0.37
C PRO A 61 -2.22 -17.91 -0.77
N ASP A 62 -2.74 -16.91 -1.50
CA ASP A 62 -2.14 -16.37 -2.72
C ASP A 62 -1.07 -15.30 -2.44
N SER A 63 -0.40 -14.82 -3.50
CA SER A 63 0.56 -13.70 -3.44
C SER A 63 -0.02 -12.38 -2.86
N THR A 64 -1.35 -12.20 -2.86
CA THR A 64 -2.06 -11.11 -2.16
C THR A 64 -1.92 -11.14 -0.64
N ARG A 65 -1.32 -12.21 -0.10
CA ARG A 65 -0.92 -12.32 1.30
C ARG A 65 0.04 -11.23 1.74
N TRP A 66 0.82 -10.66 0.83
CA TRP A 66 1.69 -9.53 1.14
C TRP A 66 0.95 -8.23 0.83
N ALA A 67 0.54 -7.49 1.86
CA ALA A 67 -0.13 -6.21 1.67
C ALA A 67 0.21 -5.22 2.80
N LYS A 68 0.24 -3.93 2.46
CA LYS A 68 0.49 -2.83 3.40
C LYS A 68 -0.69 -2.60 4.36
N SER A 69 -1.89 -3.07 3.99
CA SER A 69 -3.11 -2.93 4.79
C SER A 69 -3.15 -3.90 5.98
N MET A 70 -4.09 -3.69 6.91
CA MET A 70 -4.38 -4.64 7.98
C MET A 70 -5.11 -5.88 7.47
N SER A 71 -4.86 -7.04 8.10
CA SER A 71 -5.56 -8.29 7.81
C SER A 71 -7.03 -8.22 8.21
N GLN A 72 -7.87 -9.03 7.58
CA GLN A 72 -9.30 -9.02 7.85
C GLN A 72 -9.61 -9.38 9.30
N THR A 73 -8.94 -10.42 9.82
CA THR A 73 -9.02 -10.84 11.23
C THR A 73 -8.67 -9.70 12.18
N PHE A 74 -7.66 -8.91 11.85
CA PHE A 74 -7.25 -7.79 12.67
C PHE A 74 -8.21 -6.60 12.57
N LYS A 75 -8.71 -6.30 11.36
CA LYS A 75 -9.78 -5.29 11.19
C LYS A 75 -10.97 -5.61 12.10
N THR A 76 -11.41 -6.87 12.14
CA THR A 76 -12.48 -7.33 13.03
C THR A 76 -12.13 -7.20 14.51
N LEU A 77 -10.93 -7.64 14.92
CA LEU A 77 -10.47 -7.51 16.30
C LEU A 77 -10.38 -6.05 16.76
N HIS A 78 -9.89 -5.16 15.90
CA HIS A 78 -9.81 -3.73 16.19
C HIS A 78 -11.20 -3.09 16.31
N GLY A 79 -12.17 -3.51 15.47
CA GLY A 79 -13.56 -3.08 15.57
C GLY A 79 -14.25 -3.51 16.87
N LEU A 80 -13.97 -4.72 17.35
CA LEU A 80 -14.50 -5.24 18.61
C LEU A 80 -13.98 -4.47 19.84
N VAL A 81 -12.70 -4.06 19.84
CA VAL A 81 -12.11 -3.25 20.91
C VAL A 81 -12.67 -1.82 20.95
N GLY A 82 -13.01 -1.24 19.79
CA GLY A 82 -13.62 0.09 19.72
C GLY A 82 -15.03 0.19 20.31
N GLY A 83 -15.74 -0.95 20.47
CA GLY A 83 -17.16 -1.00 20.83
C GLY A 83 -17.49 -1.30 22.30
N GLY A 84 -16.56 -1.83 23.12
CA GLY A 84 -16.88 -2.12 24.51
C GLY A 84 -15.83 -2.90 25.28
N GLY A 85 -15.32 -2.27 26.34
CA GLY A 85 -14.41 -2.88 27.31
C GLY A 85 -12.95 -2.64 26.97
N SER A 86 -12.25 -1.98 27.89
CA SER A 86 -10.79 -1.81 27.91
C SER A 86 -10.10 -3.15 28.17
N PHE A 87 -10.27 -4.09 27.24
CA PHE A 87 -9.50 -5.31 27.22
C PHE A 87 -8.18 -4.97 26.55
N ASP A 88 -7.09 -5.02 27.32
CA ASP A 88 -5.73 -4.77 26.84
C ASP A 88 -5.33 -5.88 25.86
N LEU A 89 -5.84 -5.77 24.63
CA LEU A 89 -5.52 -6.64 23.51
C LEU A 89 -4.00 -6.67 23.27
N GLY A 90 -3.30 -5.60 23.69
CA GLY A 90 -1.85 -5.51 23.73
C GLY A 90 -1.18 -6.62 24.53
N LYS A 91 -1.79 -7.07 25.64
CA LYS A 91 -1.26 -8.13 26.50
C LYS A 91 -1.54 -9.55 26.01
N ILE A 92 -2.68 -9.79 25.36
CA ILE A 92 -3.10 -11.15 24.95
C ILE A 92 -2.75 -11.45 23.49
N ILE A 93 -2.84 -10.46 22.61
CA ILE A 93 -2.53 -10.62 21.17
C ILE A 93 -1.09 -10.17 20.87
N GLY A 94 -0.37 -9.63 21.86
CA GLY A 94 0.99 -9.15 21.67
C GLY A 94 1.03 -8.02 20.64
N VAL A 95 0.02 -7.15 20.57
CA VAL A 95 -0.11 -6.11 19.51
C VAL A 95 1.15 -5.25 19.33
N GLY A 96 2.04 -5.17 20.33
CA GLY A 96 3.38 -4.59 20.21
C GLY A 96 4.32 -5.23 19.16
N TRP A 97 4.14 -6.50 18.78
CA TRP A 97 4.86 -7.12 17.66
C TRP A 97 4.26 -6.74 16.30
N TYR A 98 2.97 -6.40 16.24
CA TYR A 98 2.24 -6.07 15.01
C TYR A 98 2.16 -4.56 14.74
N ASN A 99 2.29 -3.72 15.77
CA ASN A 99 2.33 -2.25 15.62
C ASN A 99 3.71 -1.72 15.21
N LYS A 100 4.74 -2.59 15.17
CA LYS A 100 5.95 -2.31 14.39
C LYS A 100 5.57 -2.48 12.92
N ALA A 101 5.26 -1.37 12.26
CA ALA A 101 4.96 -1.32 10.83
C ALA A 101 6.11 -1.87 9.96
N ALA A 102 7.31 -2.04 10.52
CA ALA A 102 8.47 -2.58 9.84
C ALA A 102 8.51 -4.12 9.89
N ASN A 103 8.51 -4.74 8.71
CA ASN A 103 8.75 -6.15 8.50
C ASN A 103 10.20 -6.37 8.01
N PRO A 104 11.18 -6.52 8.92
CA PRO A 104 12.58 -6.69 8.53
C PRO A 104 12.81 -7.99 7.73
N ARG A 105 11.94 -8.99 7.90
CA ARG A 105 12.01 -10.21 7.09
C ARG A 105 11.66 -9.93 5.62
N ALA A 106 10.66 -9.09 5.37
CA ALA A 106 10.27 -8.72 4.01
C ALA A 106 11.37 -7.89 3.34
N GLN A 107 11.98 -6.96 4.08
CA GLN A 107 13.14 -6.21 3.61
C GLN A 107 14.30 -7.14 3.24
N LYS A 108 14.71 -8.06 4.12
CA LYS A 108 15.80 -9.00 3.84
C LYS A 108 15.52 -9.89 2.62
N LEU A 109 14.27 -10.35 2.45
CA LEU A 109 13.87 -11.11 1.27
C LEU A 109 13.95 -10.28 -0.02
N CYS A 110 13.70 -8.97 0.06
CA CYS A 110 13.88 -8.06 -1.05
C CYS A 110 15.36 -7.89 -1.40
N GLU A 111 16.22 -7.67 -0.40
CA GLU A 111 17.67 -7.51 -0.58
C GLU A 111 18.25 -8.75 -1.28
N THR A 112 18.00 -9.94 -0.75
CA THR A 112 18.42 -11.20 -1.38
C THR A 112 17.84 -11.37 -2.78
N PHE A 113 16.57 -11.00 -3.00
CA PHE A 113 15.97 -11.09 -4.33
C PHE A 113 16.67 -10.17 -5.35
N ILE A 114 17.07 -8.97 -4.96
CA ILE A 114 17.79 -8.05 -5.86
C ILE A 114 19.19 -8.57 -6.14
N GLU A 115 19.91 -8.99 -5.10
CA GLU A 115 21.26 -9.57 -5.23
C GLU A 115 21.26 -10.77 -6.17
N ASP A 116 20.33 -11.71 -6.00
CA ASP A 116 20.26 -12.93 -6.81
C ASP A 116 19.87 -12.67 -8.29
N ASN A 117 19.26 -11.52 -8.58
CA ASN A 117 18.67 -11.23 -9.90
C ASN A 117 19.19 -9.92 -10.51
N GLU A 118 20.33 -9.41 -10.05
CA GLU A 118 20.89 -8.13 -10.48
C GLU A 118 21.14 -8.09 -12.00
N ASP A 119 21.73 -9.15 -12.55
CA ASP A 119 22.02 -9.27 -13.98
C ASP A 119 20.76 -9.23 -14.85
N ASP A 120 19.71 -9.92 -14.40
CA ASP A 120 18.44 -9.96 -15.12
C ASP A 120 17.72 -8.60 -15.07
N VAL A 121 17.76 -7.92 -13.92
CA VAL A 121 17.22 -6.57 -13.75
C VAL A 121 17.97 -5.57 -14.63
N ASN A 122 19.30 -5.64 -14.64
CA ASN A 122 20.16 -4.80 -15.49
C ASN A 122 19.86 -5.04 -16.98
N SER A 123 19.84 -6.30 -17.41
CA SER A 123 19.55 -6.66 -18.80
C SER A 123 18.16 -6.19 -19.23
N TRP A 124 17.16 -6.24 -18.35
CA TRP A 124 15.82 -5.75 -18.64
C TRP A 124 15.80 -4.22 -18.74
N TYR A 125 16.44 -3.51 -17.80
CA TYR A 125 16.40 -2.06 -17.72
C TYR A 125 17.10 -1.38 -18.90
N PHE A 126 18.26 -1.90 -19.33
CA PHE A 126 19.01 -1.39 -20.48
C PHE A 126 18.57 -1.98 -21.83
N GLY A 127 17.63 -2.93 -21.82
CA GLY A 127 17.04 -3.53 -23.00
C GLY A 127 15.87 -2.71 -23.59
N THR A 128 15.04 -3.34 -24.41
CA THR A 128 13.92 -2.68 -25.12
C THR A 128 12.67 -2.45 -24.25
N GLN A 129 12.65 -2.84 -22.97
CA GLN A 129 11.54 -2.67 -22.00
C GLN A 129 10.13 -2.99 -22.55
N GLU A 130 10.00 -3.89 -23.53
CA GLU A 130 8.71 -4.22 -24.16
C GLU A 130 7.78 -4.99 -23.21
N ASN A 131 8.37 -5.81 -22.33
CA ASN A 131 7.66 -6.59 -21.34
C ASN A 131 7.88 -6.01 -19.94
N SER A 132 6.95 -6.22 -19.01
CA SER A 132 7.13 -5.77 -17.63
C SER A 132 8.31 -6.48 -16.95
N LEU A 133 8.92 -5.85 -15.94
CA LEU A 133 9.99 -6.47 -15.16
C LEU A 133 9.54 -7.81 -14.54
N GLN A 134 8.26 -7.91 -14.15
CA GLN A 134 7.68 -9.14 -13.67
C GLN A 134 7.70 -10.22 -14.76
N ASP A 135 7.33 -9.91 -15.99
CA ASP A 135 7.32 -10.87 -17.09
C ASP A 135 8.72 -11.40 -17.39
N ALA A 136 9.72 -10.51 -17.40
CA ALA A 136 11.10 -10.88 -17.64
C ALA A 136 11.65 -11.82 -16.56
N LEU A 137 11.44 -11.48 -15.29
CA LEU A 137 11.98 -12.23 -14.15
C LEU A 137 11.18 -13.50 -13.86
N CYS A 138 9.85 -13.45 -13.95
CA CYS A 138 8.99 -14.61 -13.66
C CYS A 138 9.31 -15.80 -14.56
N GLN A 139 9.62 -15.52 -15.84
CA GLN A 139 9.98 -16.57 -16.81
C GLN A 139 11.33 -17.23 -16.50
N ARG A 140 12.27 -16.49 -15.90
CA ARG A 140 13.60 -17.01 -15.55
C ARG A 140 13.62 -17.72 -14.21
N ILE A 141 12.94 -17.15 -13.21
CA ILE A 141 13.00 -17.61 -11.82
C ILE A 141 12.03 -18.77 -11.55
N VAL A 142 10.81 -18.72 -12.12
CA VAL A 142 9.75 -19.67 -11.79
C VAL A 142 9.43 -20.57 -12.96
N LYS A 143 9.79 -21.86 -12.83
CA LYS A 143 9.70 -22.89 -13.88
C LYS A 143 8.33 -23.00 -14.59
N ASN A 144 7.24 -22.68 -13.89
CA ASN A 144 5.87 -22.80 -14.43
C ASN A 144 5.19 -21.46 -14.72
N LYS A 145 5.91 -20.33 -14.63
CA LYS A 145 5.36 -18.97 -14.83
C LYS A 145 4.11 -18.65 -13.98
N ILE A 146 3.91 -19.38 -12.89
CA ILE A 146 2.75 -19.23 -11.97
C ILE A 146 2.67 -17.79 -11.43
N CYS A 147 3.81 -17.12 -11.29
CA CYS A 147 3.87 -15.71 -10.89
C CYS A 147 3.20 -14.74 -11.87
N LEU A 148 2.87 -15.12 -13.11
CA LEU A 148 2.09 -14.27 -14.04
C LEU A 148 0.59 -14.43 -13.85
N SER A 149 0.14 -15.59 -13.37
CA SER A 149 -1.28 -15.88 -13.14
C SER A 149 -1.78 -15.42 -11.77
N GLU A 150 -0.88 -15.23 -10.81
CA GLU A 150 -1.28 -14.85 -9.45
C GLU A 150 -1.55 -13.35 -9.31
N PRO A 151 -2.65 -12.96 -8.66
CA PRO A 151 -2.86 -11.56 -8.29
C PRO A 151 -1.82 -11.15 -7.24
N TYR A 152 -1.12 -10.05 -7.49
CA TYR A 152 -0.15 -9.50 -6.55
C TYR A 152 -0.21 -7.96 -6.58
N GLY A 153 -0.07 -7.33 -5.40
CA GLY A 153 -0.14 -5.87 -5.27
C GLY A 153 -1.49 -5.23 -5.60
N GLN A 154 -2.54 -6.02 -5.84
CA GLN A 154 -3.92 -5.54 -5.89
C GLN A 154 -4.44 -5.42 -4.46
N ALA A 155 -5.20 -4.35 -4.19
CA ALA A 155 -5.97 -4.30 -2.95
C ALA A 155 -6.90 -5.52 -2.94
N PRO A 156 -6.97 -6.29 -1.84
CA PRO A 156 -7.95 -7.36 -1.73
C PRO A 156 -9.34 -6.80 -2.06
N GLN A 157 -10.12 -7.52 -2.86
CA GLN A 157 -11.54 -7.23 -2.99
C GLN A 157 -12.17 -7.47 -1.62
N ASP A 158 -12.35 -6.41 -0.82
CA ASP A 158 -13.00 -6.51 0.47
C ASP A 158 -14.40 -7.10 0.24
N LEU A 159 -14.72 -8.21 0.91
CA LEU A 159 -16.11 -8.61 1.14
C LEU A 159 -16.85 -7.39 1.72
N PRO A 160 -18.11 -7.15 1.33
CA PRO A 160 -18.82 -5.91 1.68
C PRO A 160 -18.74 -5.65 3.19
N GLU A 161 -18.28 -4.45 3.55
CA GLU A 161 -18.26 -3.97 4.92
C GLU A 161 -19.66 -4.16 5.54
N PRO A 162 -19.76 -4.63 6.80
CA PRO A 162 -21.03 -4.61 7.51
C PRO A 162 -21.52 -3.16 7.55
N GLN A 163 -22.65 -2.90 6.91
CA GLN A 163 -23.24 -1.56 6.89
C GLN A 163 -23.53 -1.13 8.33
N GLU A 164 -22.89 -0.04 8.78
CA GLU A 164 -23.37 0.67 9.96
C GLU A 164 -24.77 1.19 9.65
N GLU A 165 -25.79 0.52 10.18
CA GLU A 165 -27.14 1.05 10.26
C GLU A 165 -27.13 2.32 11.12
N THR A 166 -26.97 3.46 10.48
CA THR A 166 -27.20 4.76 11.11
C THR A 166 -28.68 4.92 11.39
N ASN A 167 -29.09 4.54 12.61
CA ASN A 167 -30.40 4.84 13.16
C ASN A 167 -30.58 6.37 13.30
N LYS A 168 -31.07 7.02 12.23
CA LYS A 168 -31.54 8.41 12.25
C LYS A 168 -32.76 8.50 13.18
N LYS A 169 -32.53 8.89 14.44
CA LYS A 169 -33.58 9.44 15.31
C LYS A 169 -34.21 10.65 14.61
N LYS A 170 -35.47 10.51 14.20
CA LYS A 170 -36.33 11.61 13.71
C LYS A 170 -36.49 12.64 14.81
N ALA A 171 -35.90 13.83 14.63
CA ALA A 171 -36.25 15.01 15.39
C ALA A 171 -37.70 15.42 15.06
N SER A 172 -38.56 15.38 16.07
CA SER A 172 -39.95 15.84 15.98
C SER A 172 -39.97 17.37 15.80
N LYS A 173 -40.47 17.82 14.65
CA LYS A 173 -40.64 19.22 14.29
C LYS A 173 -41.94 19.71 14.93
N LYS A 174 -41.86 20.40 16.08
CA LYS A 174 -43.02 21.04 16.72
C LYS A 174 -43.35 22.31 15.93
N GLY A 175 -44.34 22.22 15.07
CA GLY A 175 -44.89 23.33 14.30
C GLY A 175 -45.65 24.30 15.19
N ASP A 176 -45.30 25.57 15.03
CA ASP A 176 -45.97 26.77 15.50
C ASP A 176 -47.36 26.89 14.86
N THR A 177 -48.40 27.08 15.66
CA THR A 177 -49.70 27.59 15.19
C THR A 177 -50.22 28.63 16.17
N GLY A 178 -50.16 29.89 15.73
CA GLY A 178 -50.76 31.01 16.43
C GLY A 178 -52.29 31.09 16.28
N LYS A 179 -52.94 31.29 17.44
CA LYS A 179 -53.86 32.40 17.75
C LYS A 179 -55.33 32.31 17.27
N LYS A 180 -56.26 32.25 18.25
CA LYS A 180 -57.47 33.09 18.30
C LYS A 180 -57.96 33.28 19.74
N LYS A 181 -58.25 34.55 20.10
CA LYS A 181 -58.73 35.07 21.39
C LYS A 181 -60.26 34.98 21.51
N HIS A 182 -60.80 34.92 22.74
CA HIS A 182 -61.95 35.68 23.30
C HIS A 182 -62.17 35.19 24.76
N LYS A 183 -61.85 35.93 25.84
CA LYS A 183 -62.46 37.10 26.53
C LYS A 183 -63.57 36.76 27.55
N LYS A 184 -63.38 37.27 28.80
CA LYS A 184 -64.29 37.52 29.96
C LYS A 184 -64.66 36.32 30.86
N VAL A 185 -64.82 36.41 32.20
CA VAL A 185 -64.54 37.39 33.30
C VAL A 185 -64.98 36.74 34.63
N LYS A 186 -64.27 37.00 35.76
CA LYS A 186 -64.65 36.92 37.22
C LYS A 186 -65.33 35.62 37.72
N SER A 187 -65.29 35.20 38.99
CA SER A 187 -65.04 35.81 40.30
C SER A 187 -64.64 34.72 41.30
N GLU A 188 -64.07 35.16 42.42
CA GLU A 188 -63.80 34.46 43.67
C GLU A 188 -64.98 33.61 44.18
N LEU A 189 -64.67 32.46 44.77
CA LEU A 189 -65.10 32.06 46.12
C LEU A 189 -64.11 31.03 46.68
#